data_AF-A0A537AVR6-F1
#
_entry.id   AF-A0A537AVR6-F1
#
_cell.length_a   1.000
_cell.length_b   1.000
_cell.length_c   1.000
_cell.angle_alpha   90.00
_cell.angle_beta   90.00
_cell.angle_gamma   90.00
#
_symmetry.space_group_name_H-M   'P 1'
#
loop_
_entity.id
_entity.type
_entity.pdbx_description
1 polymer ?
#
loop_
_entity_poly.entity_id
_entity_poly.type
_entity_poly.pdbx_seq_one_letter_code
_entity_poly.pdbx_strand_id
1 'polypeptide(L)'
;MKALGGAIWVALGASLTLRALAQGAPTPAQQQLREVYRELVEINTTDSAGSCTAAAEAMAARLRAGGLPAQDVQVIVPPGGPKKGNLVARYRGTGAKKPVTLLGHLDVVEAKREDWERDPFKLVEENGYFYARGASDDKAMVAVFVANLIRYRQEGYRPGRDMILVATCDEEIIPSNFSGIVYLLKNHRNLIDAEFALNEGGNALLDKNGNYLRMTIQAGEKVFQTYQLEVTNPGGHSSLPVKDNAIYHLAGGLARLATHDFPFKLSDTTRAYFERMSRIETGQ
;
A
#
# COMPACT_ATOMS: atom_id res chain seq x y z
N MET A 1 27.01 62.67 23.09
CA MET A 1 26.57 61.32 23.46
C MET A 1 25.96 60.65 22.24
N LYS A 2 26.63 59.58 21.79
CA LYS A 2 26.23 58.43 20.96
C LYS A 2 25.32 58.63 19.73
N ALA A 3 25.90 58.22 18.60
CA ALA A 3 25.38 58.16 17.25
C ALA A 3 24.29 57.09 17.05
N LEU A 4 23.46 57.33 16.03
CA LEU A 4 22.57 56.35 15.41
C LEU A 4 23.37 55.18 14.82
N GLY A 5 22.95 53.96 15.15
CA GLY A 5 23.39 52.73 14.49
C GLY A 5 22.17 51.89 14.14
N GLY A 6 21.78 51.90 12.86
CA GLY A 6 20.78 50.98 12.33
C GLY A 6 21.40 49.59 12.16
N ALA A 7 20.77 48.57 12.75
CA ALA A 7 21.08 47.17 12.48
C ALA A 7 19.97 46.59 11.59
N ILE A 8 20.30 46.42 10.31
CA ILE A 8 19.52 45.62 9.37
C ILE A 8 19.72 44.16 9.76
N TRP A 9 18.65 43.49 10.22
CA TRP A 9 18.63 42.04 10.35
C TRP A 9 18.48 41.44 8.95
N VAL A 10 19.59 41.02 8.35
CA VAL A 10 19.57 40.13 7.19
C VAL A 10 19.25 38.73 7.71
N ALA A 11 18.01 38.28 7.53
CA ALA A 11 17.66 36.87 7.67
C ALA A 11 18.35 36.10 6.54
N LEU A 12 19.51 35.50 6.81
CA LEU A 12 20.05 34.46 5.94
C LEU A 12 19.11 33.25 6.04
N GLY A 13 18.18 33.14 5.09
CA GLY A 13 17.48 31.90 4.82
C GLY A 13 18.51 30.86 4.38
N ALA A 14 18.84 29.93 5.28
CA ALA A 14 19.60 28.74 4.92
C ALA A 14 18.70 27.86 4.04
N SER A 15 18.79 28.04 2.73
CA SER A 15 18.20 27.14 1.75
C SER A 15 18.81 25.75 1.95
N LEU A 16 18.07 24.87 2.63
CA LEU A 16 18.33 23.43 2.69
C LEU A 16 18.18 22.89 1.26
N THR A 17 19.27 22.97 0.49
CA THR A 17 19.39 22.23 -0.76
C THR A 17 19.58 20.77 -0.38
N LEU A 18 18.46 20.03 -0.33
CA LEU A 18 18.48 18.57 -0.45
C LEU A 18 19.20 18.28 -1.76
N ARG A 19 20.50 17.93 -1.68
CA ARG A 19 21.23 17.37 -2.80
C ARG A 19 20.54 16.06 -3.14
N ALA A 20 19.68 16.09 -4.16
CA ALA A 20 19.27 14.89 -4.86
C ALA A 20 20.56 14.14 -5.21
N LEU A 21 20.74 12.94 -4.66
CA LEU A 21 21.79 12.04 -5.12
C LEU A 21 21.60 11.93 -6.63
N ALA A 22 22.59 12.36 -7.41
CA ALA A 22 22.55 12.23 -8.86
C ALA A 22 22.50 10.73 -9.18
N GLN A 23 21.30 10.19 -9.35
CA GLN A 23 21.13 8.83 -9.83
C GLN A 23 21.65 8.82 -11.27
N GLY A 24 22.57 7.89 -11.57
CA GLY A 24 23.01 7.67 -12.94
C GLY A 24 21.83 7.38 -13.86
N ALA A 25 22.05 7.48 -15.17
CA ALA A 25 21.00 7.17 -16.15
C ALA A 25 20.39 5.79 -15.86
N PRO A 26 19.05 5.65 -15.91
CA PRO A 26 18.39 4.40 -15.56
C PRO A 26 18.84 3.29 -16.52
N THR A 27 19.19 2.13 -15.96
CA THR A 27 19.45 0.91 -16.72
C THR A 27 18.22 0.49 -17.54
N PRO A 28 18.36 -0.33 -18.59
CA PRO A 28 17.21 -0.82 -19.36
C PRO A 28 16.12 -1.47 -18.50
N ALA A 29 16.51 -2.24 -17.48
CA ALA A 29 15.56 -2.83 -16.53
C ALA A 29 14.83 -1.78 -15.68
N GLN A 30 15.51 -0.71 -15.27
CA GLN A 30 14.88 0.40 -14.54
C GLN A 30 13.95 1.22 -15.44
N GLN A 31 14.29 1.40 -16.73
CA GLN A 31 13.42 2.06 -17.71
C GLN A 31 12.14 1.24 -17.91
N GLN A 32 12.28 -0.06 -18.13
CA GLN A 32 11.13 -0.97 -18.26
C GLN A 32 10.25 -0.98 -17.01
N LEU A 33 10.85 -1.00 -15.82
CA LEU A 33 10.10 -0.85 -14.56
C LEU A 33 9.32 0.47 -14.54
N ARG A 34 9.96 1.59 -14.89
CA ARG A 34 9.33 2.91 -14.89
C ARG A 34 8.17 3.00 -15.88
N GLU A 35 8.24 2.30 -17.01
CA GLU A 35 7.11 2.22 -17.97
C GLU A 35 5.93 1.44 -17.41
N VAL A 36 6.17 0.25 -16.85
CA VAL A 36 5.13 -0.58 -16.20
C VAL A 36 4.50 0.17 -15.04
N TYR A 37 5.34 0.79 -14.21
CA TYR A 37 4.92 1.56 -13.04
C TYR A 37 4.07 2.76 -13.42
N ARG A 38 4.49 3.56 -14.41
CA ARG A 38 3.69 4.69 -14.91
C ARG A 38 2.33 4.23 -15.40
N GLU A 39 2.28 3.23 -16.28
CA GLU A 39 1.01 2.74 -16.82
C GLU A 39 0.08 2.27 -15.71
N LEU A 40 0.57 1.46 -14.77
CA LEU A 40 -0.27 0.93 -13.69
C LEU A 40 -0.81 2.03 -12.77
N VAL A 41 0.05 2.97 -12.37
CA VAL A 41 -0.32 4.08 -11.48
C VAL A 41 -1.34 5.02 -12.13
N GLU A 42 -1.20 5.29 -13.43
CA GLU A 42 -2.10 6.20 -14.16
C GLU A 42 -3.48 5.59 -14.46
N ILE A 43 -3.66 4.27 -14.32
CA ILE A 43 -4.99 3.64 -14.38
C ILE A 43 -5.74 3.92 -13.08
N ASN A 44 -6.80 4.73 -13.12
CA ASN A 44 -7.64 4.92 -11.93
C ASN A 44 -8.30 3.59 -11.53
N THR A 45 -8.04 3.15 -10.28
CA THR A 45 -8.56 1.92 -9.68
C THR A 45 -9.34 2.17 -8.39
N THR A 46 -9.77 3.41 -8.13
CA THR A 46 -10.67 3.70 -7.01
C THR A 46 -12.00 2.99 -7.17
N ASP A 47 -12.68 2.72 -6.06
CA ASP A 47 -13.99 2.05 -6.07
C ASP A 47 -15.04 2.84 -6.84
N SER A 48 -15.10 4.15 -6.60
CA SER A 48 -16.16 5.02 -7.10
C SER A 48 -16.14 5.23 -8.62
N ALA A 49 -14.95 5.28 -9.21
CA ALA A 49 -14.77 5.72 -10.60
C ALA A 49 -13.87 4.80 -11.42
N GLY A 50 -12.90 4.13 -10.78
CA GLY A 50 -11.87 3.34 -11.43
C GLY A 50 -12.28 1.95 -11.91
N SER A 51 -11.28 1.13 -12.22
CA SER A 51 -11.44 -0.28 -12.60
C SER A 51 -10.16 -1.09 -12.35
N CYS A 52 -10.15 -1.93 -11.31
CA CYS A 52 -9.10 -2.94 -11.12
C CYS A 52 -8.99 -3.89 -12.32
N THR A 53 -10.13 -4.22 -12.97
CA THR A 53 -10.11 -5.06 -14.18
C THR A 53 -9.27 -4.43 -15.29
N ALA A 54 -9.34 -3.10 -15.47
CA ALA A 54 -8.52 -2.41 -16.47
C ALA A 54 -7.03 -2.49 -16.12
N ALA A 55 -6.68 -2.31 -14.84
CA ALA A 55 -5.31 -2.46 -14.36
C ALA A 55 -4.78 -3.90 -14.52
N ALA A 56 -5.60 -4.89 -14.17
CA ALA A 56 -5.27 -6.31 -14.32
C ALA A 56 -5.03 -6.70 -15.78
N GLU A 57 -5.89 -6.24 -16.70
CA GLU A 57 -5.71 -6.49 -18.14
C GLU A 57 -4.48 -5.80 -18.72
N ALA A 58 -4.20 -4.55 -18.32
CA ALA A 58 -2.99 -3.85 -18.75
C ALA A 58 -1.71 -4.59 -18.31
N MET A 59 -1.66 -5.01 -17.05
CA MET A 59 -0.52 -5.77 -16.52
C MET A 59 -0.43 -7.18 -17.13
N ALA A 60 -1.56 -7.84 -17.40
CA ALA A 60 -1.59 -9.09 -18.14
C ALA A 60 -1.04 -8.93 -19.57
N ALA A 61 -1.40 -7.85 -20.26
CA ALA A 61 -0.88 -7.53 -21.58
C ALA A 61 0.64 -7.32 -21.56
N ARG A 62 1.16 -6.58 -20.57
CA ARG A 62 2.61 -6.40 -20.36
C ARG A 62 3.34 -7.73 -20.14
N LEU A 63 2.80 -8.61 -19.28
CA LEU A 63 3.40 -9.93 -19.03
C LEU A 63 3.42 -10.81 -20.27
N ARG A 64 2.32 -10.84 -21.03
CA ARG A 64 2.22 -11.61 -22.29
C ARG A 64 3.18 -11.06 -23.36
N ALA A 65 3.24 -9.74 -23.53
CA ALA A 65 4.20 -9.08 -24.42
C ALA A 65 5.66 -9.34 -23.99
N GLY A 66 5.88 -9.47 -22.68
CA GLY A 66 7.16 -9.89 -22.10
C GLY A 66 7.52 -11.37 -22.29
N GLY A 67 6.66 -12.15 -22.96
CA GLY A 67 6.92 -13.53 -23.34
C GLY A 67 6.41 -14.58 -22.35
N LEU A 68 5.62 -14.21 -21.34
CA LEU A 68 4.94 -15.20 -20.49
C LEU A 68 3.83 -15.90 -21.29
N PRO A 69 3.67 -17.23 -21.17
CA PRO A 69 2.60 -17.96 -21.85
C PRO A 69 1.20 -17.48 -21.44
N ALA A 70 0.28 -17.34 -22.41
CA ALA A 70 -1.09 -16.87 -22.13
C ALA A 70 -1.83 -17.74 -21.10
N GLN A 71 -1.61 -19.05 -21.12
CA GLN A 71 -2.20 -20.00 -20.15
C GLN A 71 -1.75 -19.77 -18.70
N ASP A 72 -0.58 -19.13 -18.52
CA ASP A 72 -0.01 -18.81 -17.21
C ASP A 72 -0.37 -17.38 -16.77
N VAL A 73 -1.15 -16.61 -17.53
CA VAL A 73 -1.55 -15.22 -17.21
C VAL A 73 -3.07 -15.06 -17.33
N GLN A 74 -3.75 -15.03 -16.19
CA GLN A 74 -5.21 -15.02 -16.08
C GLN A 74 -5.70 -13.74 -15.41
N VAL A 75 -6.69 -13.08 -16.02
CA VAL A 75 -7.49 -12.04 -15.39
C VAL A 75 -8.80 -12.67 -14.92
N ILE A 76 -9.10 -12.53 -13.64
CA ILE A 76 -10.21 -13.22 -12.97
C ILE A 76 -11.12 -12.16 -12.37
N VAL A 77 -12.33 -12.06 -12.92
CA VAL A 77 -13.34 -11.08 -12.53
C VAL A 77 -14.46 -11.78 -11.75
N PRO A 78 -14.70 -11.42 -10.48
CA PRO A 78 -15.82 -11.95 -9.71
C PRO A 78 -17.17 -11.65 -10.38
N PRO A 79 -18.11 -12.61 -10.42
CA PRO A 79 -19.47 -12.36 -10.90
C PRO A 79 -20.13 -11.20 -10.14
N GLY A 80 -20.77 -10.28 -10.87
CA GLY A 80 -21.40 -9.09 -10.29
C GLY A 80 -20.44 -7.92 -10.03
N GLY A 81 -19.13 -8.11 -10.15
CA GLY A 81 -18.11 -7.06 -9.99
C GLY A 81 -17.28 -6.86 -11.26
N PRO A 82 -17.85 -6.38 -12.39
CA PRO A 82 -17.13 -6.30 -13.67
C PRO A 82 -15.85 -5.45 -13.65
N LYS A 83 -15.72 -4.54 -12.67
CA LYS A 83 -14.55 -3.68 -12.44
C LYS A 83 -13.60 -4.22 -11.36
N LYS A 84 -13.90 -5.38 -10.76
CA LYS A 84 -13.21 -5.96 -9.58
C LYS A 84 -12.24 -7.09 -9.97
N GLY A 85 -11.63 -6.98 -11.15
CA GLY A 85 -10.73 -7.99 -11.69
C GLY A 85 -9.44 -8.13 -10.89
N ASN A 86 -8.95 -9.37 -10.83
CA ASN A 86 -7.69 -9.77 -10.21
C ASN A 86 -6.75 -10.31 -11.29
N LEU A 87 -5.45 -10.15 -11.12
CA LEU A 87 -4.43 -10.75 -11.99
C LEU A 87 -3.75 -11.92 -11.27
N VAL A 88 -3.75 -13.09 -11.90
CA VAL A 88 -2.94 -14.23 -11.48
C VAL A 88 -1.97 -14.59 -12.61
N ALA A 89 -0.67 -14.46 -12.34
CA ALA A 89 0.37 -14.80 -13.31
C ALA A 89 1.40 -15.74 -12.71
N ARG A 90 1.67 -16.86 -13.38
CA ARG A 90 2.60 -17.89 -12.91
C ARG A 90 3.88 -17.89 -13.74
N TYR A 91 4.99 -17.57 -13.10
CA TYR A 91 6.32 -17.76 -13.64
C TYR A 91 6.83 -19.16 -13.29
N ARG A 92 6.98 -20.02 -14.30
CA ARG A 92 7.36 -21.43 -14.12
C ARG A 92 8.84 -21.58 -13.79
N GLY A 93 9.13 -22.22 -12.66
CA GLY A 93 10.48 -22.60 -12.25
C GLY A 93 10.87 -24.00 -12.75
N THR A 94 11.85 -24.62 -12.09
CA THR A 94 12.24 -26.02 -12.34
C THR A 94 11.33 -27.03 -11.63
N GLY A 95 10.52 -26.58 -10.66
CA GLY A 95 9.63 -27.45 -9.87
C GLY A 95 10.31 -28.19 -8.71
N ALA A 96 11.56 -27.85 -8.37
CA ALA A 96 12.29 -28.48 -7.26
C ALA A 96 11.70 -28.16 -5.86
N LYS A 97 10.93 -27.06 -5.74
CA LYS A 97 10.26 -26.61 -4.52
C LYS A 97 8.83 -26.16 -4.83
N LYS A 98 7.97 -26.15 -3.81
CA LYS A 98 6.60 -25.64 -3.91
C LYS A 98 6.58 -24.16 -4.33
N PRO A 99 5.52 -23.66 -5.00
CA PRO A 99 5.44 -22.27 -5.44
C PRO A 99 5.55 -21.27 -4.28
N VAL A 100 5.92 -20.02 -4.61
CA VAL A 100 5.78 -18.86 -3.72
C VAL A 100 4.82 -17.86 -4.34
N THR A 101 3.95 -17.25 -3.52
CA THR A 101 3.06 -16.18 -3.97
C THR A 101 3.71 -14.81 -3.74
N LEU A 102 3.63 -13.95 -4.75
CA LEU A 102 3.91 -12.52 -4.67
C LEU A 102 2.55 -11.81 -4.67
N LEU A 103 2.06 -11.46 -3.48
CA LEU A 103 0.75 -10.86 -3.27
C LEU A 103 0.88 -9.34 -3.18
N GLY A 104 0.02 -8.62 -3.88
CA GLY A 104 -0.16 -7.18 -3.77
C GLY A 104 -1.56 -6.80 -4.27
N HIS A 105 -1.90 -5.52 -4.23
CA HIS A 105 -3.24 -5.06 -4.65
C HIS A 105 -3.20 -3.97 -5.72
N LEU A 106 -4.31 -3.88 -6.46
CA LEU A 106 -4.49 -3.00 -7.61
C LEU A 106 -5.38 -1.81 -7.28
N ASP A 107 -6.34 -1.99 -6.37
CA ASP A 107 -7.20 -0.93 -5.89
C ASP A 107 -6.41 0.12 -5.12
N VAL A 108 -7.01 1.28 -4.96
CA VAL A 108 -6.42 2.38 -4.23
C VAL A 108 -7.56 3.15 -3.57
N VAL A 109 -7.31 3.75 -2.40
CA VAL A 109 -8.30 4.64 -1.79
C VAL A 109 -8.64 5.83 -2.69
N GLU A 110 -9.81 6.42 -2.43
CA GLU A 110 -10.31 7.59 -3.16
C GLU A 110 -9.30 8.76 -3.16
N ALA A 111 -9.32 9.52 -4.27
CA ALA A 111 -8.47 10.69 -4.45
C ALA A 111 -9.29 11.81 -5.11
N LYS A 112 -9.84 12.70 -4.28
CA LYS A 112 -10.58 13.88 -4.74
C LYS A 112 -9.62 14.86 -5.39
N ARG A 113 -9.90 15.31 -6.61
CA ARG A 113 -8.96 16.15 -7.38
C ARG A 113 -8.64 17.45 -6.64
N GLU A 114 -9.63 18.04 -5.99
CA GLU A 114 -9.52 19.31 -5.25
C GLU A 114 -8.56 19.27 -4.06
N ASP A 115 -8.29 18.08 -3.50
CA ASP A 115 -7.38 17.91 -2.36
C ASP A 115 -5.91 17.75 -2.80
N TRP A 116 -5.65 17.67 -4.10
CA TRP A 116 -4.33 17.38 -4.65
C TRP A 116 -3.72 18.58 -5.37
N GLU A 117 -2.43 18.83 -5.15
CA GLU A 117 -1.67 19.79 -5.95
C GLU A 117 -1.52 19.31 -7.41
N ARG A 118 -1.20 18.02 -7.57
CA ARG A 118 -0.99 17.34 -8.85
C ARG A 118 -2.23 16.53 -9.21
N ASP A 119 -2.36 16.13 -10.47
CA ASP A 119 -3.39 15.15 -10.84
C ASP A 119 -3.08 13.81 -10.14
N PRO A 120 -4.00 13.25 -9.32
CA PRO A 120 -3.73 12.03 -8.56
C PRO A 120 -3.44 10.82 -9.46
N PHE A 121 -3.90 10.82 -10.71
CA PHE A 121 -3.71 9.69 -11.63
C PHE A 121 -2.79 10.05 -12.80
N LYS A 122 -1.89 11.01 -12.61
CA LYS A 122 -0.74 11.25 -13.50
C LYS A 122 0.54 11.12 -12.70
N LEU A 123 1.44 10.24 -13.13
CA LEU A 123 2.68 10.04 -12.41
C LEU A 123 3.61 11.24 -12.63
N VAL A 124 3.88 11.99 -11.56
CA VAL A 124 4.82 13.10 -11.57
C VAL A 124 6.09 12.70 -10.83
N GLU A 125 7.24 12.85 -11.48
CA GLU A 125 8.55 12.70 -10.84
C GLU A 125 9.15 14.09 -10.60
N GLU A 126 9.40 14.43 -9.35
CA GLU A 126 9.92 15.75 -8.96
C GLU A 126 10.78 15.62 -7.70
N ASN A 127 11.94 16.28 -7.69
CA ASN A 127 12.87 16.31 -6.54
C ASN A 127 13.27 14.92 -6.00
N GLY A 128 13.30 13.91 -6.87
CA GLY A 128 13.63 12.53 -6.49
C GLY A 128 12.46 11.72 -5.91
N TYR A 129 11.23 12.24 -5.98
CA TYR A 129 10.02 11.59 -5.49
C TYR A 129 9.03 11.35 -6.62
N PHE A 130 8.20 10.32 -6.47
CA PHE A 130 7.07 10.04 -7.33
C PHE A 130 5.76 10.42 -6.64
N TYR A 131 4.93 11.19 -7.32
CA TYR A 131 3.63 11.66 -6.82
C TYR A 131 2.51 11.14 -7.71
N ALA A 132 1.66 10.30 -7.12
CA ALA A 132 0.36 9.87 -7.64
C ALA A 132 -0.35 8.99 -6.59
N ARG A 133 -1.66 8.82 -6.73
CA ARG A 133 -2.43 7.83 -5.99
C ARG A 133 -2.02 6.42 -6.45
N GLY A 134 -1.61 5.58 -5.50
CA GLY A 134 -1.05 4.26 -5.79
C GLY A 134 0.48 4.24 -5.95
N ALA A 135 1.15 5.39 -5.90
CA ALA A 135 2.60 5.48 -6.09
C ALA A 135 3.44 4.75 -5.03
N SER A 136 2.85 4.48 -3.86
CA SER A 136 3.46 3.64 -2.83
C SER A 136 2.59 2.42 -2.59
N ASP A 137 1.33 2.66 -2.21
CA ASP A 137 0.38 1.66 -1.76
C ASP A 137 -0.69 1.38 -2.84
N ASP A 138 -0.66 0.23 -3.53
CA ASP A 138 0.42 -0.79 -3.56
C ASP A 138 0.95 -1.04 -4.99
N LYS A 139 0.57 -0.17 -5.93
CA LYS A 139 0.93 -0.34 -7.34
C LYS A 139 2.42 -0.32 -7.62
N ALA A 140 3.22 0.30 -6.75
CA ALA A 140 4.68 0.23 -6.85
C ALA A 140 5.18 -1.21 -6.71
N MET A 141 4.70 -1.95 -5.71
CA MET A 141 5.11 -3.34 -5.49
C MET A 141 4.64 -4.24 -6.63
N VAL A 142 3.37 -4.11 -7.05
CA VAL A 142 2.83 -4.86 -8.20
C VAL A 142 3.63 -4.57 -9.48
N ALA A 143 3.97 -3.31 -9.76
CA ALA A 143 4.78 -2.95 -10.93
C ALA A 143 6.18 -3.57 -10.87
N VAL A 144 6.81 -3.61 -9.69
CA VAL A 144 8.11 -4.28 -9.46
C VAL A 144 7.99 -5.78 -9.74
N PHE A 145 6.94 -6.44 -9.28
CA PHE A 145 6.72 -7.85 -9.58
C PHE A 145 6.54 -8.09 -11.08
N VAL A 146 5.66 -7.34 -11.75
CA VAL A 146 5.42 -7.46 -13.20
C VAL A 146 6.72 -7.26 -14.00
N ALA A 147 7.45 -6.17 -13.73
CA ALA A 147 8.69 -5.87 -14.43
C ALA A 147 9.76 -6.95 -14.22
N ASN A 148 9.91 -7.46 -12.99
CA ASN A 148 10.85 -8.54 -12.70
C ASN A 148 10.47 -9.86 -13.39
N LEU A 149 9.19 -10.23 -13.43
CA LEU A 149 8.76 -11.44 -14.13
C LEU A 149 9.06 -11.36 -15.63
N ILE A 150 8.87 -10.19 -16.25
CA ILE A 150 9.25 -9.97 -17.65
C ILE A 150 10.77 -10.06 -17.82
N ARG A 151 11.54 -9.37 -16.97
CA ARG A 151 13.01 -9.41 -17.04
C ARG A 151 13.53 -10.83 -16.90
N TYR A 152 13.05 -11.59 -15.91
CA TYR A 152 13.43 -12.98 -15.70
C TYR A 152 13.12 -13.85 -16.93
N ARG A 153 11.99 -13.60 -17.59
CA ARG A 153 11.64 -14.29 -18.82
C ARG A 153 12.65 -14.00 -19.94
N GLN A 154 13.04 -12.75 -20.11
CA GLN A 154 14.02 -12.30 -21.11
C GLN A 154 15.44 -12.80 -20.82
N GLU A 155 15.82 -12.87 -19.54
CA GLU A 155 17.12 -13.39 -19.09
C GLU A 155 17.18 -14.92 -19.08
N GLY A 156 16.06 -15.62 -19.30
CA GLY A 156 15.99 -17.08 -19.22
C GLY A 156 16.16 -17.62 -17.80
N TYR A 157 15.95 -16.79 -16.78
CA TYR A 157 16.12 -17.18 -15.38
C TYR A 157 15.11 -18.28 -15.00
N ARG A 158 15.58 -19.39 -14.42
CA ARG A 158 14.74 -20.52 -13.99
C ARG A 158 14.95 -20.82 -12.50
N PRO A 159 14.13 -20.23 -11.60
CA PRO A 159 14.23 -20.50 -10.17
C PRO A 159 13.81 -21.93 -9.82
N GLY A 160 14.24 -22.39 -8.63
CA GLY A 160 13.88 -23.73 -8.12
C GLY A 160 12.40 -23.96 -7.79
N ARG A 161 11.56 -22.91 -7.83
CA ARG A 161 10.11 -22.93 -7.55
C ARG A 161 9.38 -22.04 -8.53
N ASP A 162 8.09 -22.27 -8.71
CA ASP A 162 7.22 -21.31 -9.38
C ASP A 162 7.09 -20.02 -8.54
N MET A 163 6.96 -18.88 -9.20
CA MET A 163 6.55 -17.61 -8.58
C MET A 163 5.16 -17.25 -9.11
N ILE A 164 4.19 -17.04 -8.24
CA ILE A 164 2.80 -16.73 -8.60
C ILE A 164 2.53 -15.29 -8.18
N LEU A 165 2.49 -14.37 -9.15
CA LEU A 165 1.97 -13.02 -8.91
C LEU A 165 0.45 -13.11 -8.75
N VAL A 166 -0.05 -12.57 -7.65
CA VAL A 166 -1.47 -12.42 -7.35
C VAL A 166 -1.68 -10.94 -7.04
N ALA A 167 -2.22 -10.18 -8.01
CA ALA A 167 -2.59 -8.78 -7.80
C ALA A 167 -4.11 -8.70 -7.63
N THR A 168 -4.56 -8.40 -6.42
CA THR A 168 -5.99 -8.43 -6.06
C THR A 168 -6.67 -7.07 -6.17
N CYS A 169 -8.00 -7.08 -6.14
CA CYS A 169 -8.81 -5.88 -5.94
C CYS A 169 -9.55 -5.97 -4.59
N ASP A 170 -9.96 -4.81 -4.07
CA ASP A 170 -10.69 -4.61 -2.82
C ASP A 170 -9.90 -5.06 -1.57
N GLU A 171 -8.63 -4.70 -1.50
CA GLU A 171 -7.85 -4.70 -0.27
C GLU A 171 -8.26 -3.50 0.62
N GLU A 172 -8.35 -2.31 0.01
CA GLU A 172 -8.59 -1.02 0.67
C GLU A 172 -10.04 -0.82 1.14
N ILE A 173 -10.91 -1.82 0.88
CA ILE A 173 -12.35 -1.76 1.13
C ILE A 173 -12.76 -2.86 2.09
N ILE A 174 -13.05 -2.45 3.33
CA ILE A 174 -13.49 -3.37 4.39
C ILE A 174 -14.79 -2.84 5.02
N PRO A 175 -15.90 -3.60 4.98
CA PRO A 175 -16.07 -4.90 4.30
C PRO A 175 -16.26 -4.75 2.78
N SER A 176 -15.72 -5.70 1.99
CA SER A 176 -15.99 -5.82 0.56
C SER A 176 -16.74 -7.10 0.21
N ASN A 177 -17.72 -6.99 -0.69
CA ASN A 177 -18.41 -8.12 -1.31
C ASN A 177 -17.59 -8.79 -2.44
N PHE A 178 -16.51 -8.15 -2.89
CA PHE A 178 -15.68 -8.58 -4.00
C PHE A 178 -14.20 -8.74 -3.63
N SER A 179 -13.87 -8.85 -2.34
CA SER A 179 -12.50 -9.08 -1.85
C SER A 179 -11.78 -10.14 -2.69
N GLY A 180 -10.77 -9.69 -3.43
CA GLY A 180 -10.11 -10.47 -4.45
C GLY A 180 -9.47 -11.75 -3.91
N ILE A 181 -8.73 -11.62 -2.80
CA ILE A 181 -8.08 -12.78 -2.18
C ILE A 181 -9.08 -13.81 -1.65
N VAL A 182 -10.18 -13.35 -1.04
CA VAL A 182 -11.26 -14.24 -0.55
C VAL A 182 -11.93 -14.97 -1.71
N TYR A 183 -12.23 -14.25 -2.80
CA TYR A 183 -12.82 -14.84 -4.00
C TYR A 183 -11.90 -15.87 -4.64
N LEU A 184 -10.60 -15.57 -4.79
CA LEU A 184 -9.62 -16.49 -5.36
C LEU A 184 -9.41 -17.73 -4.49
N LEU A 185 -9.33 -17.58 -3.16
CA LEU A 185 -9.21 -18.71 -2.24
C LEU A 185 -10.43 -19.65 -2.30
N LYS A 186 -11.63 -19.09 -2.52
CA LYS A 186 -12.87 -19.88 -2.59
C LYS A 186 -13.07 -20.56 -3.94
N ASN A 187 -12.77 -19.87 -5.05
CA ASN A 187 -13.18 -20.30 -6.39
C ASN A 187 -12.02 -20.71 -7.31
N HIS A 188 -10.79 -20.26 -7.02
CA HIS A 188 -9.62 -20.43 -7.88
C HIS A 188 -8.37 -20.87 -7.11
N ARG A 189 -8.58 -21.64 -6.03
CA ARG A 189 -7.53 -22.07 -5.08
C ARG A 189 -6.38 -22.84 -5.73
N ASN A 190 -6.63 -23.50 -6.86
CA ASN A 190 -5.64 -24.22 -7.65
C ASN A 190 -4.66 -23.28 -8.38
N LEU A 191 -5.06 -22.05 -8.69
CA LEU A 191 -4.20 -21.08 -9.39
C LEU A 191 -3.16 -20.48 -8.44
N ILE A 192 -3.54 -20.28 -7.18
CA ILE A 192 -2.76 -19.55 -6.16
C ILE A 192 -2.19 -20.46 -5.05
N ASP A 193 -2.22 -21.79 -5.23
CA ASP A 193 -1.61 -22.73 -4.27
C ASP A 193 -0.10 -22.54 -4.20
N ALA A 194 0.41 -22.24 -3.00
CA ALA A 194 1.82 -21.95 -2.75
C ALA A 194 2.23 -22.40 -1.34
N GLU A 195 3.55 -22.49 -1.11
CA GLU A 195 4.13 -22.82 0.19
C GLU A 195 3.98 -21.68 1.19
N PHE A 196 4.17 -20.45 0.72
CA PHE A 196 4.01 -19.22 1.48
C PHE A 196 3.77 -18.05 0.52
N ALA A 197 3.29 -16.93 1.06
CA ALA A 197 3.09 -15.69 0.34
C ALA A 197 4.01 -14.60 0.90
N LEU A 198 4.57 -13.80 0.01
CA LEU A 198 5.14 -12.50 0.32
C LEU A 198 4.04 -11.48 0.04
N ASN A 199 3.54 -10.83 1.09
CA ASN A 199 2.52 -9.80 1.01
C ASN A 199 3.15 -8.41 1.12
N GLU A 200 2.34 -7.38 0.90
CA GLU A 200 2.66 -6.02 1.30
C GLU A 200 2.93 -5.90 2.81
N GLY A 201 3.52 -4.78 3.20
CA GLY A 201 3.93 -4.52 4.57
C GLY A 201 5.41 -4.71 4.81
N GLY A 202 5.85 -4.35 6.02
CA GLY A 202 7.26 -4.07 6.27
C GLY A 202 7.73 -2.80 5.55
N ASN A 203 8.95 -2.38 5.85
CA ASN A 203 9.57 -1.20 5.26
C ASN A 203 11.10 -1.26 5.34
N ALA A 204 11.74 -0.42 4.53
CA ALA A 204 13.14 -0.09 4.70
C ALA A 204 13.29 1.35 5.18
N LEU A 205 14.28 1.61 6.01
CA LEU A 205 14.66 2.95 6.42
C LEU A 205 16.10 3.21 5.99
N LEU A 206 16.33 4.37 5.39
CA LEU A 206 17.65 4.91 5.14
C LEU A 206 17.96 6.01 6.17
N ASP A 207 19.23 6.16 6.53
CA ASP A 207 19.68 7.34 7.29
C ASP A 207 19.71 8.59 6.38
N LYS A 208 19.99 9.74 6.99
CA LYS A 208 20.13 11.03 6.27
C LYS A 208 21.22 11.04 5.19
N ASN A 209 22.14 10.08 5.21
CA ASN A 209 23.22 9.94 4.24
C ASN A 209 22.89 8.90 3.15
N GLY A 210 21.72 8.25 3.22
CA GLY A 210 21.29 7.21 2.30
C GLY A 210 21.78 5.79 2.64
N ASN A 211 22.38 5.58 3.82
CA ASN A 211 22.79 4.24 4.26
C ASN A 211 21.59 3.45 4.79
N TYR A 212 21.55 2.14 4.51
CA TYR A 212 20.52 1.26 5.05
C TYR A 212 20.59 1.18 6.58
N LEU A 213 19.53 1.63 7.26
CA LEU A 213 19.38 1.52 8.71
C LEU A 213 18.68 0.23 9.12
N ARG A 214 17.56 -0.08 8.45
CA ARG A 214 16.82 -1.32 8.69
C ARG A 214 16.04 -1.75 7.46
N MET A 215 15.79 -3.05 7.40
CA MET A 215 14.77 -3.65 6.57
C MET A 215 13.93 -4.53 7.49
N THR A 216 12.62 -4.33 7.48
CA THR A 216 11.69 -5.07 8.33
C THR A 216 10.92 -6.09 7.50
N ILE A 217 10.68 -7.26 8.08
CA ILE A 217 9.78 -8.28 7.54
C ILE A 217 8.62 -8.36 8.51
N GLN A 218 7.43 -8.06 8.03
CA GLN A 218 6.22 -8.10 8.84
C GLN A 218 5.65 -9.52 8.80
N ALA A 219 5.42 -10.10 9.99
CA ALA A 219 4.91 -11.47 10.13
C ALA A 219 3.41 -11.51 10.52
N GLY A 220 2.76 -10.36 10.63
CA GLY A 220 1.35 -10.24 10.97
C GLY A 220 0.91 -8.80 11.09
N GLU A 221 -0.40 -8.59 11.04
CA GLU A 221 -1.04 -7.28 11.11
C GLU A 221 -2.05 -7.22 12.25
N LYS A 222 -2.38 -6.01 12.70
CA LYS A 222 -3.51 -5.83 13.61
C LYS A 222 -4.80 -5.90 12.79
N VAL A 223 -5.81 -6.57 13.32
CA VAL A 223 -7.18 -6.43 12.83
C VAL A 223 -7.88 -5.31 13.60
N PHE A 224 -8.78 -4.60 12.93
CA PHE A 224 -9.65 -3.61 13.58
C PHE A 224 -11.08 -4.16 13.69
N GLN A 225 -11.86 -3.56 14.60
CA GLN A 225 -13.29 -3.81 14.71
C GLN A 225 -13.99 -2.46 14.85
N THR A 226 -14.96 -2.23 13.98
CA THR A 226 -15.82 -1.04 14.05
C THR A 226 -17.09 -1.38 14.83
N TYR A 227 -17.49 -0.48 15.71
CA TYR A 227 -18.73 -0.58 16.50
C TYR A 227 -19.57 0.67 16.27
N GLN A 228 -20.89 0.49 16.14
CA GLN A 228 -21.86 1.58 16.20
C GLN A 228 -22.55 1.54 17.57
N LEU A 229 -22.52 2.67 18.29
CA LEU A 229 -23.23 2.83 19.55
C LEU A 229 -24.38 3.82 19.38
N GLU A 230 -25.56 3.45 19.85
CA GLU A 230 -26.75 4.29 19.82
C GLU A 230 -27.34 4.38 21.23
N VAL A 231 -27.67 5.60 21.67
CA VAL A 231 -28.34 5.86 22.95
C VAL A 231 -29.59 6.69 22.65
N THR A 232 -30.73 6.23 23.15
CA THR A 232 -32.03 6.87 22.91
C THR A 232 -32.68 7.32 24.21
N ASN A 233 -33.49 8.38 24.13
CA ASN A 233 -34.29 8.92 25.24
C ASN A 233 -35.55 9.59 24.66
N PRO A 234 -36.66 9.69 25.40
CA PRO A 234 -37.81 10.48 24.96
C PRO A 234 -37.43 11.94 24.61
N GLY A 235 -38.08 12.50 23.58
CA GLY A 235 -37.92 13.91 23.22
C GLY A 235 -38.53 14.85 24.27
N GLY A 236 -38.01 16.08 24.35
CA GLY A 236 -38.50 17.11 25.27
C GLY A 236 -38.09 18.52 24.86
N HIS A 237 -38.67 19.54 25.49
CA HIS A 237 -38.36 20.94 25.22
C HIS A 237 -36.97 21.31 25.77
N SER A 238 -36.08 21.86 24.94
CA SER A 238 -34.67 22.10 25.31
C SER A 238 -34.47 23.08 26.47
N SER A 239 -35.44 23.95 26.74
CA SER A 239 -35.42 24.85 27.92
C SER A 239 -35.77 24.16 29.25
N LEU A 240 -36.19 22.89 29.23
CA LEU A 240 -36.51 22.08 30.41
C LEU A 240 -35.59 20.84 30.46
N PRO A 241 -34.28 21.03 30.67
CA PRO A 241 -33.34 19.91 30.65
C PRO A 241 -33.58 18.95 31.83
N VAL A 242 -33.52 17.65 31.55
CA VAL A 242 -33.54 16.59 32.55
C VAL A 242 -32.14 15.97 32.70
N LYS A 243 -31.86 15.42 33.89
CA LYS A 243 -30.57 14.77 34.17
C LYS A 243 -30.37 13.49 33.35
N ASP A 244 -31.44 12.75 33.10
CA ASP A 244 -31.41 11.54 32.29
C ASP A 244 -31.51 11.90 30.81
N ASN A 245 -30.37 11.95 30.12
CA ASN A 245 -30.26 12.48 28.77
C ASN A 245 -29.32 11.63 27.92
N ALA A 246 -29.77 11.23 26.73
CA ALA A 246 -28.98 10.39 25.82
C ALA A 246 -27.61 10.99 25.48
N ILE A 247 -27.51 12.32 25.34
CA ILE A 247 -26.26 13.03 25.05
C ILE A 247 -25.27 12.86 26.22
N TYR A 248 -25.74 12.98 27.46
CA TYR A 248 -24.88 12.86 28.64
C TYR A 248 -24.41 11.43 28.85
N HIS A 249 -25.27 10.44 28.61
CA HIS A 249 -24.89 9.03 28.64
C HIS A 249 -23.83 8.69 27.60
N LEU A 250 -24.03 9.15 26.35
CA LEU A 250 -23.06 8.93 25.28
C LEU A 250 -21.72 9.64 25.57
N ALA A 251 -21.77 10.91 25.98
CA ALA A 251 -20.57 11.67 26.34
C ALA A 251 -19.80 11.01 27.50
N GLY A 252 -20.51 10.57 28.54
CA GLY A 252 -19.92 9.85 29.67
C GLY A 252 -19.32 8.49 29.26
N GLY A 253 -19.97 7.77 28.34
CA GLY A 253 -19.44 6.54 27.76
C GLY A 253 -18.14 6.76 26.99
N LEU A 254 -18.11 7.76 26.12
CA LEU A 254 -16.92 8.13 25.35
C LEU A 254 -15.77 8.60 26.26
N ALA A 255 -16.06 9.37 27.32
CA ALA A 255 -15.05 9.79 28.29
C ALA A 255 -14.41 8.60 29.04
N ARG A 256 -15.20 7.58 29.38
CA ARG A 256 -14.65 6.33 29.96
C ARG A 256 -13.80 5.56 28.96
N LEU A 257 -14.24 5.49 27.69
CA LEU A 257 -13.46 4.81 26.65
C LEU A 257 -12.13 5.51 26.40
N ALA A 258 -12.12 6.84 26.36
CA ALA A 258 -10.91 7.64 26.13
C ALA A 258 -9.84 7.50 27.23
N THR A 259 -10.25 7.09 28.45
CA THR A 259 -9.36 6.88 29.60
C THR A 259 -9.14 5.40 29.90
N HIS A 260 -9.62 4.50 29.04
CA HIS A 260 -9.45 3.06 29.22
C HIS A 260 -8.11 2.60 28.66
N ASP A 261 -7.23 2.12 29.54
CA ASP A 261 -5.99 1.47 29.14
C ASP A 261 -6.24 0.01 28.77
N PHE A 262 -6.06 -0.32 27.49
CA PHE A 262 -6.05 -1.70 27.05
C PHE A 262 -4.82 -2.42 27.61
N PRO A 263 -4.95 -3.67 28.08
CA PRO A 263 -3.81 -4.42 28.59
C PRO A 263 -2.77 -4.62 27.49
N PHE A 264 -1.53 -4.22 27.78
CA PHE A 264 -0.40 -4.40 26.88
C PHE A 264 -0.12 -5.89 26.67
N LYS A 265 -0.05 -6.32 25.41
CA LYS A 265 0.27 -7.69 25.03
C LYS A 265 1.42 -7.68 24.02
N LEU A 266 2.49 -8.42 24.34
CA LEU A 266 3.60 -8.68 23.43
C LEU A 266 3.46 -10.09 22.87
N SER A 267 3.46 -10.20 21.53
CA SER A 267 3.85 -11.43 20.86
C SER A 267 5.37 -11.55 20.82
N ASP A 268 5.88 -12.75 20.57
CA ASP A 268 7.32 -12.96 20.36
C ASP A 268 7.85 -12.09 19.21
N THR A 269 7.05 -11.94 18.14
CA THR A 269 7.35 -11.05 17.00
C THR A 269 7.50 -9.60 17.43
N THR A 270 6.53 -9.06 18.17
CA THR A 270 6.55 -7.65 18.62
C THR A 270 7.67 -7.41 19.63
N ARG A 271 7.94 -8.37 20.52
CA ARG A 271 9.07 -8.30 21.45
C ARG A 271 10.41 -8.21 20.70
N ALA A 272 10.63 -9.13 19.76
CA ALA A 272 11.84 -9.14 18.95
C ALA A 272 12.03 -7.84 18.17
N TYR A 273 10.96 -7.26 17.63
CA TYR A 273 10.99 -5.95 17.00
C TYR A 273 11.52 -4.87 17.96
N PHE A 274 10.92 -4.71 19.14
CA PHE A 274 11.34 -3.67 20.09
C PHE A 274 12.78 -3.88 20.60
N GLU A 275 13.19 -5.12 20.87
CA GLU A 275 14.56 -5.43 21.29
C GLU A 275 15.59 -5.00 20.24
N ARG A 276 15.29 -5.21 18.94
CA ARG A 276 16.17 -4.80 17.85
C ARG A 276 16.13 -3.29 17.62
N MET A 277 14.94 -2.70 17.65
CA MET A 277 14.77 -1.26 17.40
C MET A 277 15.34 -0.39 18.52
N SER A 278 15.38 -0.85 19.76
CA SER A 278 16.00 -0.13 20.89
C SER A 278 17.47 0.23 20.68
N ARG A 279 18.15 -0.42 19.72
CA ARG A 279 19.55 -0.15 19.37
C ARG A 279 19.71 0.92 18.29
N ILE A 280 18.62 1.27 17.63
CA ILE A 280 18.58 2.16 16.45
C ILE A 280 17.81 3.45 16.79
N GLU A 281 16.72 3.31 17.53
CA GLU A 281 15.87 4.42 17.96
C GLU A 281 16.05 4.66 19.46
N THR A 282 16.28 5.92 19.84
CA THR A 282 16.09 6.36 21.23
C THR A 282 14.59 6.58 21.43
N GLY A 283 14.02 6.06 22.52
CA GLY A 283 12.61 6.24 22.83
C GLY A 283 12.17 7.71 22.76
N GLN A 284 10.89 7.93 22.44
CA GLN A 284 10.26 9.25 22.44
C GLN A 284 10.09 9.80 23.85
#